data_AF-A0A1H1NW85-F1
#
_entry.id   AF-A0A1H1NW85-F1
#
_cell.length_a   1.000
_cell.length_b   1.000
_cell.length_c   1.000
_cell.angle_alpha   90.00
_cell.angle_beta   90.00
_cell.angle_gamma   90.00
#
_symmetry.space_group_name_H-M   'P 1'
#
loop_
_entity.id
_entity.type
_entity.pdbx_description
1 polymer ?
#
loop_
_entity_poly.entity_id
_entity_poly.type
_entity_poly.pdbx_seq_one_letter_code
_entity_poly.pdbx_strand_id
1 'polypeptide(L)'
;MKRYAVLYLATLIVIVPLDFLFLGLVAKGFFTAEVGDMLGEIRTAPAILFYLLYVAGILIFVSSPSDATRQSALLYGALFGLFCYATFELTSLSLLKHWTRPVVLLDVSWW
;
A
#
# COMPACT_ATOMS: atom_id res chain seq x y z
N MET A 1 -20.86 -6.69 8.74
CA MET A 1 -19.73 -6.30 9.62
C MET A 1 -18.77 -7.44 9.91
N LYS A 2 -19.21 -8.58 10.49
CA LYS A 2 -18.32 -9.72 10.78
C LYS A 2 -17.58 -10.28 9.55
N ARG A 3 -18.28 -10.41 8.40
CA ARG A 3 -17.68 -10.90 7.14
C ARG A 3 -16.50 -10.06 6.67
N TYR A 4 -16.64 -8.74 6.62
CA TYR A 4 -15.55 -7.85 6.17
C TYR A 4 -14.36 -7.85 7.12
N ALA A 5 -14.59 -7.90 8.43
CA ALA A 5 -13.50 -8.03 9.40
C ALA A 5 -12.74 -9.36 9.23
N VAL A 6 -13.44 -10.47 9.01
CA VAL A 6 -12.82 -11.77 8.73
C VAL A 6 -12.03 -11.75 7.43
N LEU A 7 -12.60 -11.20 6.36
CA LEU A 7 -11.90 -11.06 5.07
C LEU A 7 -10.65 -10.18 5.19
N TYR A 8 -10.73 -9.08 5.93
CA TYR A 8 -9.61 -8.17 6.13
C TYR A 8 -8.47 -8.87 6.87
N LEU A 9 -8.78 -9.53 8.00
CA LEU A 9 -7.77 -10.25 8.78
C LEU A 9 -7.19 -11.44 8.00
N ALA A 10 -8.01 -12.21 7.29
CA ALA A 10 -7.54 -13.31 6.46
C ALA A 10 -6.60 -12.81 5.35
N THR A 11 -6.96 -11.72 4.67
CA THR A 11 -6.12 -11.12 3.62
C THR A 11 -4.81 -10.61 4.20
N LEU A 12 -4.84 -9.95 5.37
CA LEU A 12 -3.64 -9.45 6.05
C LEU A 12 -2.69 -10.59 6.45
N ILE A 13 -3.23 -11.67 7.03
CA ILE A 13 -2.47 -12.85 7.45
C ILE A 13 -1.84 -13.58 6.27
N VAL A 14 -2.42 -13.49 5.07
CA VAL A 14 -1.85 -14.09 3.85
C VAL A 14 -0.82 -13.18 3.21
N ILE A 15 -1.17 -11.90 2.98
CA ILE A 15 -0.31 -10.96 2.26
C ILE A 15 0.97 -10.66 3.03
N VAL A 16 0.88 -10.37 4.33
CA VAL A 16 2.05 -9.92 5.11
C VAL A 16 3.16 -10.98 5.09
N PRO A 17 2.95 -12.25 5.45
CA PRO A 17 4.02 -13.25 5.42
C PRO A 17 4.56 -13.52 4.02
N LEU A 18 3.71 -13.51 2.99
CA LEU A 18 4.14 -13.69 1.60
C LEU A 18 5.09 -12.57 1.17
N ASP A 19 4.75 -11.32 1.48
CA ASP A 19 5.55 -10.17 1.09
C ASP A 19 6.84 -10.10 1.91
N PHE A 20 6.79 -10.43 3.21
CA PHE A 20 7.99 -10.58 4.04
C PHE A 20 8.94 -11.67 3.53
N LEU A 21 8.40 -12.82 3.07
CA LEU A 21 9.19 -13.87 2.45
C LEU A 21 9.86 -13.37 1.17
N PHE A 22 9.10 -12.71 0.30
CA PHE A 22 9.60 -12.16 -0.95
C PHE A 22 10.67 -11.09 -0.71
N LEU A 23 10.34 -10.01 0.00
CA LEU A 23 11.24 -8.89 0.25
C LEU A 23 12.45 -9.30 1.10
N GLY A 24 12.26 -10.16 2.09
CA GLY A 24 13.30 -10.56 3.03
C GLY A 24 14.29 -11.59 2.48
N LEU A 25 13.83 -12.53 1.65
CA LEU A 25 14.66 -13.66 1.17
C LEU A 25 14.96 -13.57 -0.33
N VAL A 26 13.97 -13.22 -1.16
CA VAL A 26 14.09 -13.30 -2.62
C VAL A 26 14.60 -11.98 -3.18
N ALA A 27 13.95 -10.87 -2.82
CA ALA A 27 14.18 -9.56 -3.40
C ALA A 27 15.31 -8.79 -2.72
N LYS A 28 15.65 -9.08 -1.47
CA LYS A 28 16.62 -8.30 -0.67
C LYS A 28 17.91 -7.98 -1.42
N GLY A 29 18.60 -8.99 -1.96
CA GLY A 29 19.85 -8.80 -2.67
C GLY A 29 19.69 -8.01 -3.97
N PHE A 30 18.60 -8.26 -4.70
CA PHE A 30 18.27 -7.54 -5.93
C PHE A 30 17.99 -6.06 -5.68
N PHE A 31 17.17 -5.73 -4.68
CA PHE A 31 16.87 -4.35 -4.31
C PHE A 31 18.12 -3.61 -3.84
N THR A 32 18.98 -4.26 -3.05
CA THR A 32 20.27 -3.66 -2.66
C THR A 32 21.18 -3.43 -3.87
N ALA A 33 21.17 -4.28 -4.89
CA ALA A 33 21.99 -4.09 -6.09
C ALA A 33 21.48 -2.96 -6.99
N GLU A 34 20.16 -2.87 -7.22
CA GLU A 34 19.58 -1.93 -8.18
C GLU A 34 19.22 -0.57 -7.56
N VAL A 35 18.73 -0.55 -6.33
CA VAL A 35 18.36 0.70 -5.62
C VAL A 35 19.56 1.26 -4.86
N GLY A 36 20.47 0.39 -4.42
CA GLY A 36 21.76 0.75 -3.83
C GLY A 36 21.63 1.76 -2.71
N ASP A 37 22.37 2.86 -2.85
CA ASP A 37 22.49 3.89 -1.83
C ASP A 37 21.17 4.60 -1.53
N MET A 38 20.14 4.54 -2.39
CA MET A 38 18.86 5.18 -2.10
C MET A 38 18.08 4.46 -0.99
N LEU A 39 18.39 3.20 -0.69
CA LEU A 39 17.80 2.50 0.45
C LEU A 39 18.31 3.10 1.77
N GLY A 40 17.39 3.30 2.70
CA GLY A 40 17.66 3.79 4.05
C GLY A 40 17.30 2.78 5.13
N GLU A 41 17.34 3.22 6.38
CA GLU A 41 16.77 2.46 7.49
C GLU A 41 15.26 2.29 7.31
N ILE A 42 14.79 1.06 7.43
CA ILE A 42 13.37 0.74 7.24
C ILE A 42 12.56 1.42 8.33
N ARG A 43 11.71 2.37 7.93
CA ARG A 43 10.75 3.00 8.83
C ARG A 43 9.54 2.08 8.97
N THR A 44 9.34 1.54 10.17
CA THR A 44 8.30 0.55 10.46
C THR A 44 6.88 1.12 10.41
N ALA A 45 6.69 2.35 10.89
CA ALA A 45 5.36 2.97 10.90
C ALA A 45 4.74 3.14 9.49
N PRO A 46 5.46 3.68 8.48
CA PRO A 46 4.97 3.70 7.10
C PRO A 46 4.71 2.31 6.51
N ALA A 47 5.54 1.31 6.81
CA ALA A 47 5.31 -0.07 6.35
C ALA A 47 4.02 -0.65 6.93
N ILE A 48 3.76 -0.47 8.23
CA ILE A 48 2.53 -0.93 8.87
C ILE A 48 1.31 -0.25 8.22
N LEU A 49 1.37 1.07 8.03
CA LEU A 49 0.30 1.82 7.37
C LEU A 49 0.07 1.34 5.93
N PHE A 50 1.14 1.04 5.18
CA PHE A 50 1.05 0.47 3.84
C PHE A 50 0.23 -0.82 3.85
N TYR A 51 0.58 -1.81 4.68
CA TYR A 51 -0.16 -3.08 4.69
C TYR A 51 -1.62 -2.92 5.10
N LEU A 52 -1.88 -2.09 6.12
CA LEU A 52 -3.24 -1.84 6.58
C LEU A 52 -4.10 -1.18 5.49
N LEU A 53 -3.52 -0.19 4.80
CA LEU A 53 -4.17 0.50 3.70
C LEU A 53 -4.32 -0.42 2.49
N TYR A 54 -3.27 -1.09 2.04
CA TYR A 54 -3.30 -1.99 0.89
C TYR A 54 -4.39 -3.05 0.99
N VAL A 55 -4.53 -3.71 2.16
CA VAL A 55 -5.61 -4.69 2.39
C VAL A 55 -6.99 -4.04 2.36
N ALA A 56 -7.15 -2.83 2.90
CA ALA A 56 -8.42 -2.10 2.81
C ALA A 56 -8.79 -1.83 1.33
N GLY A 57 -7.80 -1.45 0.51
CA GLY A 57 -7.95 -1.22 -0.92
C GLY A 57 -8.40 -2.48 -1.64
N ILE A 58 -7.74 -3.62 -1.40
CA ILE A 58 -8.14 -4.91 -1.95
C ILE A 58 -9.62 -5.18 -1.65
N LEU A 59 -10.04 -5.05 -0.39
CA LEU A 59 -11.42 -5.32 -0.02
C LEU A 59 -12.41 -4.38 -0.72
N ILE A 60 -12.10 -3.08 -0.80
CA ILE A 60 -12.94 -2.07 -1.46
C ILE A 60 -13.11 -2.39 -2.95
N PHE A 61 -12.02 -2.65 -3.66
CA PHE A 61 -12.08 -2.83 -5.12
C PHE A 61 -12.56 -4.23 -5.53
N VAL A 62 -12.17 -5.28 -4.81
CA VAL A 62 -12.58 -6.67 -5.11
C VAL A 62 -14.03 -6.92 -4.70
N SER A 63 -14.51 -6.27 -3.63
CA SER A 63 -15.90 -6.42 -3.15
C SER A 63 -16.84 -5.34 -3.70
N SER A 64 -16.42 -4.60 -4.74
CA SER A 64 -17.21 -3.52 -5.32
C SER A 64 -18.56 -4.05 -5.87
N PRO A 65 -19.67 -3.32 -5.69
CA PRO A 65 -20.98 -3.70 -6.25
C PRO A 65 -20.92 -3.83 -7.78
N SER A 66 -21.69 -4.76 -8.35
CA SER A 66 -21.77 -4.96 -9.80
C SER A 66 -22.42 -3.80 -10.55
N ASP A 67 -23.26 -3.02 -9.86
CA ASP A 67 -24.08 -1.98 -10.50
C ASP A 67 -23.37 -0.63 -10.48
N ALA A 68 -22.64 -0.36 -11.57
CA ALA A 68 -21.91 0.89 -11.73
C ALA A 68 -22.86 2.06 -12.10
N THR A 69 -22.92 3.06 -11.22
CA THR A 69 -23.50 4.39 -11.50
C THR A 69 -22.38 5.40 -11.77
N ARG A 70 -22.68 6.54 -12.43
CA ARG A 70 -21.70 7.62 -12.65
C ARG A 70 -21.06 8.10 -11.34
N GLN A 71 -21.85 8.20 -10.27
CA GLN A 71 -21.35 8.62 -8.96
C GLN A 71 -20.43 7.57 -8.35
N SER A 72 -20.79 6.28 -8.43
CA SER A 72 -19.90 5.22 -7.95
C SER A 72 -18.61 5.16 -8.76
N ALA A 73 -18.66 5.34 -10.08
CA ALA A 73 -17.47 5.35 -10.93
C ALA A 73 -16.52 6.50 -10.55
N LEU A 74 -17.05 7.71 -10.30
CA LEU A 74 -16.26 8.84 -9.81
C LEU A 74 -15.61 8.55 -8.46
N LEU A 75 -16.37 7.97 -7.51
CA LEU A 75 -15.86 7.64 -6.18
C LEU A 75 -14.77 6.56 -6.23
N TYR A 76 -15.02 5.45 -6.93
CA TYR A 76 -14.03 4.38 -7.06
C TYR A 76 -12.81 4.83 -7.87
N GLY A 77 -12.97 5.73 -8.83
CA GLY A 77 -11.86 6.36 -9.54
C GLY A 77 -10.99 7.21 -8.63
N ALA A 78 -11.60 8.08 -7.81
CA ALA A 78 -10.88 8.89 -6.83
C ALA A 78 -10.18 8.02 -5.76
N LEU A 79 -10.87 6.99 -5.25
CA LEU A 79 -10.26 6.02 -4.33
C LEU A 79 -9.10 5.30 -5.02
N PHE A 80 -9.26 4.84 -6.26
CA PHE A 80 -8.19 4.14 -6.97
C PHE A 80 -6.92 4.99 -7.04
N GLY A 81 -7.08 6.27 -7.40
CA GLY A 81 -5.98 7.22 -7.40
C GLY A 81 -5.31 7.41 -6.04
N LEU A 82 -6.11 7.68 -5.01
CA LEU A 82 -5.65 7.82 -3.63
C LEU A 82 -4.83 6.60 -3.19
N PHE A 83 -5.33 5.38 -3.45
CA PHE A 83 -4.64 4.15 -3.07
C PHE A 83 -3.35 3.95 -3.85
N CYS A 84 -3.33 4.27 -5.15
CA CYS A 84 -2.12 4.20 -5.96
C CYS A 84 -1.01 5.08 -5.39
N TYR A 85 -1.29 6.35 -5.10
CA TYR A 85 -0.24 7.23 -4.55
C TYR A 85 0.07 6.94 -3.10
N ALA A 86 -0.93 6.66 -2.26
CA ALA A 86 -0.68 6.33 -0.86
C ALA A 86 0.21 5.09 -0.71
N THR A 87 -0.01 4.05 -1.53
CA THR A 87 0.79 2.82 -1.46
C THR A 87 2.22 3.03 -1.96
N PHE A 88 2.41 3.79 -3.04
CA PHE A 88 3.74 4.20 -3.51
C PHE A 88 4.46 5.03 -2.44
N GLU A 89 3.84 6.09 -1.95
CA GLU A 89 4.43 7.03 -1.00
C GLU A 89 4.75 6.38 0.35
N LEU A 90 3.88 5.51 0.88
CA LEU A 90 4.15 4.80 2.13
C LEU A 90 5.31 3.81 2.00
N THR A 91 5.41 3.12 0.85
CA THR A 91 6.52 2.20 0.56
C THR A 91 7.83 2.97 0.41
N SER A 92 7.83 4.05 -0.37
CA SER A 92 8.97 4.95 -0.54
C SER A 92 9.40 5.57 0.78
N LEU A 93 8.45 6.03 1.61
CA LEU A 93 8.74 6.58 2.93
C LEU A 93 9.32 5.54 3.90
N SER A 94 8.96 4.26 3.73
CA SER A 94 9.50 3.17 4.52
C SER A 94 10.93 2.81 4.11
N LEU A 95 11.19 2.73 2.80
CA LEU A 95 12.42 2.12 2.26
C LEU A 95 13.51 3.13 1.89
N LEU A 96 13.14 4.33 1.39
CA LEU A 96 14.09 5.25 0.77
C LEU A 96 14.62 6.28 1.77
N LYS A 97 15.94 6.52 1.72
CA LYS A 97 16.56 7.65 2.42
C LYS A 97 16.10 8.97 1.78
N HIS A 98 16.03 10.03 2.59
CA HIS A 98 15.57 11.37 2.20
C HIS A 98 14.12 11.49 1.72
N TRP A 99 13.34 10.40 1.64
CA TRP A 99 11.89 10.51 1.45
C TRP A 99 11.25 11.06 2.72
N THR A 100 10.49 12.14 2.61
CA THR A 100 10.02 12.92 3.77
C THR A 100 8.50 12.96 3.84
N ARG A 101 7.96 13.11 5.06
CA ARG A 101 6.51 13.19 5.28
C ARG A 101 5.83 14.34 4.52
N PRO A 102 6.43 15.55 4.38
CA PRO A 102 5.82 16.61 3.58
C PRO A 102 5.61 16.25 2.12
N VAL A 103 6.55 15.54 1.49
CA VAL A 103 6.41 15.07 0.09
C VAL A 103 5.23 14.11 -0.02
N VAL A 104 5.19 13.11 0.88
CA VAL A 104 4.11 12.12 0.95
C VAL A 104 2.74 12.80 1.10
N LEU A 105 2.62 13.74 2.03
CA LEU A 105 1.34 14.42 2.28
C LEU A 105 0.92 15.28 1.10
N LEU A 106 1.86 15.99 0.48
CA LEU A 106 1.58 16.81 -0.70
C LEU A 106 1.09 15.94 -1.86
N ASP A 107 1.80 14.86 -2.17
CA ASP A 107 1.52 14.03 -3.35
C ASP A 107 0.23 13.22 -3.18
N VAL A 108 0.00 12.66 -1.99
CA VAL A 108 -1.26 11.96 -1.67
C VAL A 108 -2.45 12.92 -1.68
N SER A 109 -2.27 14.19 -1.29
CA SER A 109 -3.35 15.19 -1.29
C SER A 109 -3.66 15.78 -2.66
N TRP A 110 -2.74 15.66 -3.62
CA TRP A 110 -2.95 16.14 -5.00
C TRP A 110 -3.89 15.24 -5.79
N TRP A 111 -4.00 13.95 -5.42
CA TRP A 111 -4.95 13.01 -6.03
C TRP A 111 -6.42 13.37 -5.82
#